data_AF-A0A3M2CZP3-F1
#
_entry.id   AF-A0A3M2CZP3-F1
#
_cell.length_a   1.000
_cell.length_b   1.000
_cell.length_c   1.000
_cell.angle_alpha   90.00
_cell.angle_beta   90.00
_cell.angle_gamma   90.00
#
_symmetry.space_group_name_H-M   'P 1'
#
loop_
_entity.id
_entity.type
_entity.pdbx_description
1 polymer ?
#
loop_
_entity_poly.entity_id
_entity_poly.type
_entity_poly.pdbx_seq_one_letter_code
_entity_poly.pdbx_strand_id
1 'polypeptide(L)'
;MAHAYTPGLKVSERTVIRKRRLLPIAGEVRVRLGDRVRPRDVVARAELPGNVQLVNIAHHLGIEPSDVPVKMKVGVGERIRKGQIIAENVGLFGWFRSHVEAPCDGEIEALSKVTGQLLIRENPIPLELTAYVGGEVVEVIENEGVEIATVGAMIQGILGVGGEKHGRIAICVKSPDQELQPEDIPSDAEGLVLV
;
A
#
# COMPACT_ATOMS: atom_id res chain seq x y z
N MET A 1 -30.35 18.57 -25.73
CA MET A 1 -29.04 19.24 -25.81
C MET A 1 -28.29 18.91 -24.53
N ALA A 2 -27.26 18.06 -24.62
CA ALA A 2 -26.45 17.70 -23.46
C ALA A 2 -25.45 18.83 -23.20
N HIS A 3 -25.69 19.63 -22.16
CA HIS A 3 -24.69 20.56 -21.68
C HIS A 3 -23.63 19.76 -20.92
N ALA A 4 -22.51 19.47 -21.59
CA ALA A 4 -21.32 18.99 -20.92
C ALA A 4 -20.80 20.13 -20.03
N TYR A 5 -20.98 19.99 -18.72
CA TYR A 5 -20.38 20.90 -17.75
C TYR A 5 -18.90 20.52 -17.66
N THR A 6 -18.06 21.07 -18.53
CA THR A 6 -16.61 20.89 -18.44
C THR A 6 -16.15 21.82 -17.32
N PRO A 7 -15.71 21.33 -16.15
CA PRO A 7 -15.12 22.19 -15.14
C PRO A 7 -13.96 22.92 -15.81
N GLY A 8 -13.94 24.25 -15.74
CA GLY A 8 -12.86 25.04 -16.30
C GLY A 8 -11.53 24.58 -15.70
N LEU A 9 -10.57 24.22 -16.54
CA LEU A 9 -9.21 23.95 -16.09
C LEU A 9 -8.63 25.22 -15.46
N LYS A 10 -8.07 25.08 -14.26
CA LYS A 10 -7.45 26.19 -13.55
C LYS A 10 -5.97 26.28 -13.93
N VAL A 11 -5.59 27.41 -14.49
CA VAL A 11 -4.19 27.84 -14.61
C VAL A 11 -4.02 29.10 -13.78
N SER A 12 -3.03 29.11 -12.89
CA SER A 12 -2.73 30.26 -12.05
C SER A 12 -1.23 30.35 -11.83
N GLU A 13 -0.63 31.49 -12.16
CA GLU A 13 0.80 31.74 -11.93
C GLU A 13 1.17 31.74 -10.45
N ARG A 14 0.22 32.14 -9.59
CA ARG A 14 0.38 32.20 -8.14
C ARG A 14 -0.95 32.02 -7.44
N THR A 15 -1.10 30.91 -6.74
CA THR A 15 -2.27 30.62 -5.89
C THR A 15 -1.82 29.93 -4.61
N VAL A 16 -2.62 30.02 -3.56
CA VAL A 16 -2.53 29.07 -2.45
C VAL A 16 -3.05 27.73 -2.95
N ILE A 17 -2.22 26.70 -2.86
CA ILE A 17 -2.53 25.31 -3.16
C ILE A 17 -2.75 24.63 -1.82
N ARG A 18 -3.92 24.01 -1.64
CA ARG A 18 -4.23 23.16 -0.49
C ARG A 18 -4.34 21.73 -0.97
N LYS A 19 -3.58 20.83 -0.33
CA LYS A 19 -3.56 19.42 -0.67
C LYS A 19 -3.87 18.60 0.56
N ARG A 20 -5.04 17.96 0.56
CA ARG A 20 -5.37 16.90 1.52
C ARG A 20 -4.61 15.64 1.15
N ARG A 21 -3.95 15.06 2.14
CA ARG A 21 -3.28 13.77 2.10
C ARG A 21 -4.00 12.90 3.11
N LEU A 22 -4.69 11.86 2.64
CA LEU A 22 -5.47 10.95 3.47
C LEU A 22 -4.99 9.52 3.28
N LEU A 23 -4.89 8.80 4.38
CA LEU A 23 -4.74 7.35 4.39
C LEU A 23 -6.06 6.71 3.93
N PRO A 24 -6.00 5.56 3.25
CA PRO A 24 -7.19 4.80 2.85
C PRO A 24 -7.84 4.04 4.01
N ILE A 25 -7.14 3.92 5.14
CA ILE A 25 -7.59 3.30 6.39
C ILE A 25 -7.08 4.12 7.57
N ALA A 26 -7.66 3.91 8.76
CA ALA A 26 -7.17 4.54 9.98
C ALA A 26 -5.70 4.17 10.24
N GLY A 27 -4.92 5.16 10.69
CA GLY A 27 -3.52 5.03 11.01
C GLY A 27 -3.05 6.13 11.96
N GLU A 28 -1.79 6.50 11.86
CA GLU A 28 -1.14 7.48 12.74
C GLU A 28 -0.62 8.67 11.92
N VAL A 29 -1.00 9.88 12.31
CA VAL A 29 -0.43 11.12 11.76
C VAL A 29 0.90 11.41 12.47
N ARG A 30 1.96 11.62 11.69
CA ARG A 30 3.35 11.75 12.16
C ARG A 30 3.84 13.20 12.30
N VAL A 31 3.01 14.16 11.89
CA VAL A 31 3.31 15.60 11.91
C VAL A 31 2.22 16.35 12.68
N ARG A 32 2.50 17.60 13.05
CA ARG A 32 1.61 18.46 13.83
C ARG A 32 1.18 19.68 13.01
N LEU A 33 0.12 20.33 13.47
CA LEU A 33 -0.33 21.60 12.94
C LEU A 33 0.81 22.64 13.00
N GLY A 34 1.05 23.33 11.88
CA GLY A 34 2.12 24.33 11.73
C GLY A 34 3.48 23.76 11.30
N ASP A 35 3.65 22.43 11.23
CA ASP A 35 4.91 21.84 10.78
C ASP A 35 5.19 22.17 9.30
N ARG A 36 6.47 22.41 8.97
CA ARG A 36 6.93 22.52 7.58
C ARG A 36 7.43 21.19 7.07
N VAL A 37 6.90 20.75 5.94
CA VAL A 37 7.21 19.46 5.31
C VAL A 37 7.77 19.64 3.91
N ARG A 38 8.62 18.71 3.48
CA ARG A 38 9.08 18.55 2.10
C ARG A 38 8.21 17.52 1.38
N PRO A 39 8.13 17.51 0.03
CA PRO A 39 7.26 16.61 -0.73
C PRO A 39 7.38 15.12 -0.38
N ARG A 40 8.56 14.66 0.02
CA ARG A 40 8.86 13.26 0.34
C ARG A 40 8.81 12.93 1.83
N ASP A 41 8.58 13.91 2.70
CA ASP A 41 8.45 13.65 4.13
C ASP A 41 7.16 12.82 4.35
N VAL A 42 7.26 11.78 5.19
CA VAL A 42 6.13 10.93 5.58
C VAL A 42 5.30 11.69 6.62
N VAL A 43 4.04 11.94 6.29
CA VAL A 43 3.11 12.73 7.13
C VAL A 43 2.13 11.86 7.90
N ALA A 44 1.83 10.66 7.39
CA ALA A 44 1.01 9.68 8.10
C ALA A 44 1.41 8.26 7.68
N ARG A 45 1.08 7.28 8.52
CA ARG A 45 1.35 5.86 8.26
C ARG A 45 0.19 4.99 8.74
N ALA A 46 -0.11 3.93 8.00
CA ALA A 46 -1.02 2.87 8.42
C ALA A 46 -0.40 1.49 8.18
N GLU A 47 -1.03 0.46 8.72
CA GLU A 47 -0.69 -0.93 8.44
C GLU A 47 -1.88 -1.59 7.75
N LEU A 48 -1.73 -1.88 6.46
CA LEU A 48 -2.74 -2.61 5.72
C LEU A 48 -2.76 -4.06 6.20
N PRO A 49 -3.95 -4.67 6.39
CA PRO A 49 -4.03 -6.10 6.70
C PRO A 49 -3.29 -6.93 5.64
N GLY A 50 -2.49 -7.89 6.08
CA GLY A 50 -1.86 -8.85 5.18
C GLY A 50 -2.90 -9.71 4.46
N ASN A 51 -2.46 -10.35 3.37
CA ASN A 51 -3.30 -11.28 2.62
C ASN A 51 -3.70 -12.49 3.49
N VAL A 52 -4.80 -13.14 3.13
CA VAL A 52 -5.23 -14.40 3.74
C VAL A 52 -4.78 -15.56 2.89
N GLN A 53 -4.15 -16.55 3.53
CA GLN A 53 -3.87 -17.85 2.95
C GLN A 53 -4.74 -18.91 3.64
N LEU A 54 -5.42 -19.73 2.85
CA LEU A 54 -6.20 -20.87 3.33
C LEU A 54 -5.43 -22.16 3.09
N VAL A 55 -5.17 -22.91 4.14
CA VAL A 55 -4.49 -24.21 4.06
C VAL A 55 -5.42 -25.31 4.56
N ASN A 56 -5.73 -26.29 3.70
CA ASN A 56 -6.61 -27.40 4.08
C ASN A 56 -5.80 -28.52 4.76
N ILE A 57 -5.65 -28.44 6.09
CA ILE A 57 -4.84 -29.38 6.87
C ILE A 57 -5.42 -30.80 6.81
N ALA A 58 -6.75 -30.93 6.90
CA ALA A 58 -7.43 -32.23 6.81
C ALA A 58 -7.10 -32.94 5.49
N HIS A 59 -7.19 -32.21 4.37
CA HIS A 59 -6.88 -32.74 3.04
C HIS A 59 -5.39 -33.08 2.90
N HIS A 60 -4.48 -32.19 3.34
CA HIS A 60 -3.04 -32.44 3.23
C HIS A 60 -2.56 -33.63 4.07
N LEU A 61 -3.14 -33.85 5.26
CA LEU A 61 -2.77 -34.96 6.14
C LEU A 61 -3.59 -36.23 5.90
N GLY A 62 -4.66 -36.18 5.10
CA GLY A 62 -5.56 -37.30 4.85
C GLY A 62 -6.33 -37.75 6.10
N ILE A 63 -6.81 -36.80 6.91
CA ILE A 63 -7.51 -37.04 8.17
C ILE A 63 -8.88 -36.35 8.20
N GLU A 64 -9.73 -36.76 9.13
CA GLU A 64 -11.01 -36.08 9.36
C GLU A 64 -10.78 -34.66 9.95
N PRO A 65 -11.61 -33.66 9.58
CA PRO A 65 -11.53 -32.30 10.14
C PRO A 65 -11.50 -32.24 11.67
N SER A 66 -12.20 -33.16 12.34
CA SER A 66 -12.24 -33.28 13.80
C SER A 66 -10.90 -33.63 14.43
N ASP A 67 -10.02 -34.29 13.67
CA ASP A 67 -8.71 -34.75 14.14
C ASP A 67 -7.62 -33.69 13.91
N VAL A 68 -7.87 -32.68 13.08
CA VAL A 68 -6.90 -31.62 12.78
C VAL A 68 -6.37 -30.92 14.04
N PRO A 69 -7.21 -30.48 15.02
CA PRO A 69 -6.72 -29.73 16.18
C PRO A 69 -5.63 -30.45 16.99
N VAL A 70 -5.69 -31.78 17.09
CA VAL A 70 -4.68 -32.57 17.84
C VAL A 70 -3.41 -32.85 17.04
N LYS A 71 -3.41 -32.57 15.73
CA LYS A 71 -2.26 -32.72 14.82
C LYS A 71 -1.53 -31.40 14.55
N MET A 72 -2.10 -30.28 14.97
CA MET A 72 -1.46 -28.97 14.86
C MET A 72 -0.20 -28.89 15.73
N LYS A 73 0.83 -28.22 15.22
CA LYS A 73 2.08 -27.89 15.92
C LYS A 73 2.15 -26.43 16.37
N VAL A 74 1.23 -25.61 15.87
CA VAL A 74 1.11 -24.18 16.15
C VAL A 74 -0.32 -23.85 16.57
N GLY A 75 -0.48 -22.84 17.42
CA GLY A 75 -1.79 -22.37 17.90
C GLY A 75 -2.33 -21.15 17.15
N VAL A 76 -3.62 -20.86 17.34
CA VAL A 76 -4.21 -19.57 16.93
C VAL A 76 -3.53 -18.42 17.69
N GLY A 77 -3.18 -17.35 16.99
CA GLY A 77 -2.40 -16.22 17.50
C GLY A 77 -0.87 -16.42 17.41
N GLU A 78 -0.41 -17.60 16.98
CA GLU A 78 1.02 -17.87 16.86
C GLU A 78 1.59 -17.39 15.52
N ARG A 79 2.77 -16.76 15.58
CA ARG A 79 3.51 -16.36 14.39
C ARG A 79 4.27 -17.54 13.79
N ILE A 80 4.21 -17.66 12.47
CA ILE A 80 4.86 -18.71 11.70
C ILE A 80 5.80 -18.14 10.64
N ARG A 81 6.76 -18.95 10.21
CA ARG A 81 7.62 -18.67 9.06
C ARG A 81 7.35 -19.63 7.92
N LYS A 82 7.50 -19.18 6.68
CA LYS A 82 7.42 -20.03 5.50
C LYS A 82 8.34 -21.26 5.65
N GLY A 83 7.79 -22.45 5.36
CA GLY A 83 8.49 -23.72 5.52
C GLY A 83 8.47 -24.31 6.95
N GLN A 84 7.95 -23.58 7.95
CA GLN A 84 7.76 -24.13 9.29
C GLN A 84 6.70 -25.23 9.26
N ILE A 85 6.96 -26.36 9.91
CA ILE A 85 5.95 -27.42 10.09
C ILE A 85 4.84 -26.90 11.03
N ILE A 86 3.63 -26.77 10.49
CA ILE A 86 2.44 -26.26 11.20
C ILE A 86 1.49 -27.36 11.65
N ALA A 87 1.53 -28.52 11.00
CA ALA A 87 0.76 -29.69 11.38
C ALA A 87 1.49 -30.97 10.97
N GLU A 88 1.26 -32.05 11.70
CA GLU A 88 1.94 -33.32 11.47
C GLU A 88 1.06 -34.50 11.88
N ASN A 89 1.04 -35.53 11.03
CA ASN A 89 0.47 -36.82 11.35
C ASN A 89 1.54 -37.92 11.38
N VAL A 90 1.65 -38.60 12.51
CA VAL A 90 2.53 -39.77 12.70
C VAL A 90 1.65 -41.00 12.85
N GLY A 91 1.80 -41.96 11.93
CA GLY A 91 1.04 -43.22 11.92
C GLY A 91 1.49 -44.22 13.00
N LEU A 92 0.74 -45.32 13.14
CA LEU A 92 1.10 -46.41 14.05
C LEU A 92 2.50 -46.95 13.75
N PHE A 93 3.30 -47.16 14.81
CA PHE A 93 4.70 -47.60 14.75
C PHE A 93 5.66 -46.69 13.96
N GLY A 94 5.26 -45.46 13.60
CA GLY A 94 6.13 -44.47 12.96
C GLY A 94 6.43 -44.73 11.47
N TRP A 95 5.73 -45.67 10.83
CA TRP A 95 6.00 -46.06 9.44
C TRP A 95 5.53 -45.04 8.40
N PHE A 96 4.60 -44.15 8.77
CA PHE A 96 4.11 -43.09 7.90
C PHE A 96 4.12 -41.76 8.66
N ARG A 97 4.77 -40.77 8.07
CA ARG A 97 4.87 -39.40 8.58
C ARG A 97 4.48 -38.45 7.46
N SER A 98 3.44 -37.66 7.68
CA SER A 98 3.07 -36.56 6.79
C SER A 98 3.06 -35.27 7.59
N HIS A 99 3.45 -34.19 6.93
CA HIS A 99 3.50 -32.87 7.55
C HIS A 99 3.00 -31.80 6.58
N VAL A 100 2.54 -30.70 7.15
CA VAL A 100 2.14 -29.51 6.41
C VAL A 100 3.07 -28.38 6.82
N GLU A 101 3.62 -27.69 5.84
CA GLU A 101 4.46 -26.52 6.05
C GLU A 101 3.68 -25.23 5.82
N ALA A 102 4.06 -24.17 6.52
CA ALA A 102 3.53 -22.84 6.31
C ALA A 102 3.86 -22.33 4.90
N PRO A 103 2.87 -21.86 4.12
CA PRO A 103 3.11 -21.35 2.76
C PRO A 103 3.74 -19.95 2.74
N CYS A 104 3.61 -19.19 3.84
CA CYS A 104 4.05 -17.81 3.99
C CYS A 104 4.49 -17.51 5.44
N ASP A 105 5.14 -16.37 5.63
CA ASP A 105 5.33 -15.77 6.94
C ASP A 105 4.03 -15.07 7.38
N GLY A 106 3.63 -15.24 8.64
CA GLY A 106 2.38 -14.67 9.12
C GLY A 106 1.99 -15.12 10.51
N GLU A 107 0.68 -15.09 10.78
CA GLU A 107 0.07 -15.50 12.03
C GLU A 107 -1.12 -16.44 11.77
N ILE A 108 -1.32 -17.43 12.63
CA ILE A 108 -2.50 -18.28 12.57
C ILE A 108 -3.71 -17.50 13.08
N GLU A 109 -4.60 -17.12 12.18
CA GLU A 109 -5.78 -16.32 12.53
C GLU A 109 -6.93 -17.20 13.02
N ALA A 110 -7.15 -18.36 12.40
CA ALA A 110 -8.21 -19.27 12.80
C ALA A 110 -7.97 -20.70 12.30
N LEU A 111 -8.58 -21.66 13.00
CA LEU A 111 -8.70 -23.05 12.56
C LEU A 111 -10.18 -23.45 12.55
N SER A 112 -10.71 -23.78 11.38
CA SER A 112 -12.06 -24.32 11.24
C SER A 112 -12.10 -25.78 11.65
N LYS A 113 -12.79 -26.06 12.76
CA LYS A 113 -13.03 -27.44 13.24
C LYS A 113 -14.02 -28.23 12.37
N VAL A 114 -14.76 -27.54 11.49
CA VAL A 114 -15.75 -28.16 10.59
C VAL A 114 -15.11 -28.62 9.29
N THR A 115 -14.23 -27.79 8.71
CA THR A 115 -13.63 -28.05 7.39
C THR A 115 -12.17 -28.49 7.47
N GLY A 116 -11.52 -28.36 8.63
CA GLY A 116 -10.10 -28.65 8.79
C GLY A 116 -9.19 -27.62 8.10
N GLN A 117 -9.72 -26.44 7.77
CA GLN A 117 -8.98 -25.35 7.14
C GLN A 117 -8.34 -24.43 8.17
N LEU A 118 -7.08 -24.10 7.94
CA LEU A 118 -6.31 -23.12 8.68
C LEU A 118 -6.28 -21.81 7.90
N LEU A 119 -6.68 -20.71 8.55
CA LEU A 119 -6.47 -19.34 8.06
C LEU A 119 -5.13 -18.84 8.58
N ILE A 120 -4.30 -18.38 7.66
CA ILE A 120 -3.03 -17.72 7.95
C ILE A 120 -3.14 -16.29 7.43
N ARG A 121 -2.86 -15.32 8.29
CA ARG A 121 -2.76 -13.90 7.95
C ARG A 121 -1.30 -13.57 7.70
N GLU A 122 -0.96 -13.12 6.49
CA GLU A 122 0.39 -12.61 6.23
C GLU A 122 0.69 -11.38 7.11
N ASN A 123 1.97 -11.07 7.27
CA ASN A 123 2.38 -9.87 8.01
C ASN A 123 1.71 -8.59 7.43
N PRO A 124 1.36 -7.61 8.28
CA PRO A 124 0.82 -6.34 7.82
C PRO A 124 1.74 -5.63 6.83
N ILE A 125 1.16 -4.95 5.84
CA ILE A 125 1.89 -4.20 4.83
C ILE A 125 1.95 -2.74 5.25
N PRO A 126 3.15 -2.17 5.53
CA PRO A 126 3.28 -0.78 5.92
C PRO A 126 2.90 0.13 4.76
N LEU A 127 2.02 1.10 5.03
CA LEU A 127 1.62 2.13 4.08
C LEU A 127 2.07 3.49 4.61
N GLU A 128 2.93 4.15 3.84
CA GLU A 128 3.41 5.50 4.17
C GLU A 128 2.80 6.52 3.22
N LEU A 129 2.22 7.56 3.82
CA LEU A 129 1.64 8.68 3.10
C LEU A 129 2.61 9.85 3.14
N THR A 130 3.06 10.29 1.97
CA THR A 130 3.94 11.45 1.83
C THR A 130 3.16 12.76 1.71
N ALA A 131 3.84 13.85 2.05
CA ALA A 131 3.33 15.21 1.94
C ALA A 131 2.88 15.59 0.51
N TYR A 132 3.53 15.03 -0.51
CA TYR A 132 3.36 15.31 -1.95
C TYR A 132 3.74 16.73 -2.37
N VAL A 133 3.40 17.75 -1.60
CA VAL A 133 3.84 19.13 -1.79
C VAL A 133 4.66 19.60 -0.60
N GLY A 134 5.64 20.45 -0.85
CA GLY A 134 6.36 21.15 0.21
C GLY A 134 5.53 22.33 0.70
N GLY A 135 5.36 22.47 2.01
CA GLY A 135 4.46 23.49 2.57
C GLY A 135 4.34 23.41 4.07
N GLU A 136 3.29 24.05 4.59
CA GLU A 136 2.93 24.06 6.00
C GLU A 136 1.68 23.19 6.23
N VAL A 137 1.69 22.40 7.29
CA VAL A 137 0.52 21.63 7.73
C VAL A 137 -0.51 22.59 8.31
N VAL A 138 -1.63 22.78 7.62
CA VAL A 138 -2.70 23.72 8.02
C VAL A 138 -3.89 23.03 8.67
N GLU A 139 -3.96 21.71 8.59
CA GLU A 139 -4.96 20.88 9.27
C GLU A 139 -4.38 19.51 9.57
N VAL A 140 -4.69 18.99 10.77
CA VAL A 140 -4.45 17.59 11.12
C VAL A 140 -5.80 16.89 11.22
N ILE A 141 -5.96 15.81 10.46
CA ILE A 141 -7.17 15.01 10.40
C ILE A 141 -6.84 13.72 11.15
N GLU A 142 -7.35 13.64 12.38
CA GLU A 142 -6.98 12.58 13.33
C GLU A 142 -7.13 11.20 12.70
N ASN A 143 -6.11 10.36 12.87
CA ASN A 143 -6.01 9.00 12.33
C ASN A 143 -6.09 8.84 10.79
N GLU A 144 -6.26 9.92 10.03
CA GLU A 144 -6.40 9.84 8.57
C GLU A 144 -5.27 10.55 7.82
N GLY A 145 -4.85 11.74 8.26
CA GLY A 145 -3.81 12.47 7.55
C GLY A 145 -3.79 13.97 7.82
N VAL A 146 -3.48 14.76 6.79
CA VAL A 146 -3.22 16.20 6.92
C VAL A 146 -3.69 16.99 5.69
N GLU A 147 -3.96 18.28 5.88
CA GLU A 147 -3.98 19.25 4.78
C GLU A 147 -2.70 20.08 4.81
N ILE A 148 -2.04 20.18 3.66
CA ILE A 148 -0.83 20.98 3.47
C ILE A 148 -1.15 22.17 2.59
N ALA A 149 -0.76 23.36 3.01
CA ALA A 149 -0.85 24.57 2.22
C ALA A 149 0.53 25.02 1.71
N THR A 150 0.57 25.48 0.47
CA THR A 150 1.75 26.08 -0.14
C THR A 150 1.35 27.15 -1.14
N VAL A 151 2.28 28.02 -1.51
CA VAL A 151 2.06 29.03 -2.55
C VAL A 151 2.90 28.65 -3.76
N GLY A 152 2.25 28.55 -4.92
CA GLY A 152 2.95 28.21 -6.16
C GLY A 152 2.10 28.44 -7.41
N ALA A 153 2.70 28.12 -8.55
CA ALA A 153 1.99 28.01 -9.82
C ALA A 153 1.16 26.72 -9.82
N MET A 154 -0.05 26.79 -10.37
CA MET A 154 -0.96 25.65 -10.48
C MET A 154 -1.44 25.51 -11.92
N ILE A 155 -1.23 24.32 -12.48
CA ILE A 155 -1.77 23.90 -13.77
C ILE A 155 -2.61 22.65 -13.51
N GLN A 156 -3.90 22.72 -13.79
CA GLN A 156 -4.80 21.59 -13.67
C GLN A 156 -4.97 20.90 -15.03
N GLY A 157 -4.58 19.63 -15.13
CA GLY A 157 -4.89 18.77 -16.28
C GLY A 157 -6.25 18.09 -16.16
N ILE A 158 -6.74 17.54 -17.28
CA ILE A 158 -7.98 16.75 -17.34
C ILE A 158 -7.73 15.31 -16.86
N LEU A 159 -6.60 14.73 -17.25
CA LEU A 159 -6.23 13.36 -17.00
C LEU A 159 -4.71 13.25 -16.81
N GLY A 160 -4.29 12.38 -15.91
CA GLY A 160 -2.89 12.00 -15.72
C GLY A 160 -2.78 10.49 -15.50
N VAL A 161 -1.73 9.89 -16.03
CA VAL A 161 -1.42 8.44 -15.91
C VAL A 161 0.01 8.31 -15.39
N GLY A 162 0.31 7.24 -14.63
CA GLY A 162 1.67 6.98 -14.13
C GLY A 162 1.96 7.45 -12.69
N GLY A 163 0.95 7.95 -11.99
CA GLY A 163 1.00 8.27 -10.57
C GLY A 163 1.67 9.62 -10.24
N GLU A 164 1.91 9.84 -8.95
CA GLU A 164 2.49 11.08 -8.43
C GLU A 164 4.01 11.14 -8.67
N LYS A 165 4.50 12.27 -9.19
CA LYS A 165 5.93 12.51 -9.47
C LYS A 165 6.36 13.92 -9.03
N HIS A 166 7.61 14.04 -8.60
CA HIS A 166 8.25 15.30 -8.22
C HIS A 166 9.60 15.41 -8.90
N GLY A 167 9.94 16.61 -9.38
CA GLY A 167 11.20 16.89 -10.04
C GLY A 167 11.32 18.36 -10.39
N ARG A 168 12.51 18.76 -10.84
CA ARG A 168 12.68 20.06 -11.49
C ARG A 168 11.98 20.01 -12.85
N ILE A 169 11.22 21.06 -13.17
CA ILE A 169 10.59 21.18 -14.49
C ILE A 169 11.68 21.49 -15.52
N ALA A 170 11.68 20.75 -16.63
CA ALA A 170 12.54 20.97 -17.77
C ALA A 170 11.67 21.10 -19.02
N ILE A 171 11.87 22.19 -19.76
CA ILE A 171 11.19 22.42 -21.03
C ILE A 171 12.05 21.78 -22.12
N CYS A 172 11.52 20.74 -22.76
CA CYS A 172 12.26 19.97 -23.77
C CYS A 172 11.92 20.34 -25.22
N VAL A 173 10.91 21.18 -25.41
CA VAL A 173 10.45 21.64 -26.72
C VAL A 173 10.59 23.16 -26.88
N LYS A 174 10.59 23.65 -28.13
CA LYS A 174 10.78 25.09 -28.43
C LYS A 174 9.47 25.88 -28.39
N SER A 175 8.33 25.21 -28.55
CA SER A 175 7.01 25.83 -28.52
C SER A 175 5.95 24.89 -27.94
N PRO A 176 4.82 25.42 -27.41
CA PRO A 176 3.78 24.60 -26.77
C PRO A 176 3.03 23.66 -27.74
N ASP A 177 3.10 23.91 -29.03
CA ASP A 177 2.49 23.13 -30.11
C ASP A 177 3.43 22.07 -30.70
N GLN A 178 4.72 22.08 -30.32
CA GLN A 178 5.68 21.06 -30.73
C GLN A 178 5.46 19.78 -29.91
N GLU A 179 5.30 18.65 -30.60
CA GLU A 179 5.27 17.33 -29.96
C GLU A 179 6.67 16.94 -29.47
N LEU A 180 6.76 16.47 -28.22
CA LEU A 180 8.01 15.98 -27.63
C LEU A 180 8.35 14.60 -28.21
N GLN A 181 9.49 14.50 -28.90
CA GLN A 181 9.98 13.25 -29.48
C GLN A 181 11.06 12.60 -28.59
N PRO A 182 11.32 11.28 -28.72
CA PRO A 182 12.36 10.60 -27.95
C PRO A 182 13.75 11.24 -28.06
N GLU A 183 14.08 11.84 -29.22
CA GLU A 183 15.37 12.49 -29.46
C GLU A 183 15.52 13.84 -28.75
N ASP A 184 14.41 14.46 -28.33
CA ASP A 184 14.38 15.72 -27.59
C ASP A 184 14.70 15.52 -26.10
N ILE A 185 14.65 14.28 -25.60
CA ILE A 185 14.87 13.95 -24.19
C ILE A 185 16.37 13.99 -23.87
N PRO A 186 16.84 14.87 -22.96
CA PRO A 186 18.24 14.92 -22.56
C PRO A 186 18.70 13.62 -21.91
N SER A 187 19.96 13.25 -22.11
CA SER A 187 20.55 12.05 -21.49
C SER A 187 20.65 12.12 -19.97
N ASP A 188 20.58 13.33 -19.40
CA ASP A 188 20.59 13.62 -17.96
C ASP A 188 19.19 13.94 -17.39
N ALA A 189 18.12 13.49 -18.05
CA ALA A 189 16.74 13.77 -17.66
C ALA A 189 16.24 13.05 -16.38
N GLU A 190 17.07 12.24 -15.72
CA GLU A 190 16.66 11.46 -14.54
C GLU A 190 16.18 12.38 -13.40
N GLY A 191 14.96 12.11 -12.91
CA GLY A 191 14.35 12.89 -11.82
C GLY A 191 13.79 14.25 -12.22
N LEU A 192 13.78 14.59 -13.52
CA LEU A 192 13.10 15.79 -14.05
C LEU A 192 11.63 15.52 -14.35
N VAL A 193 10.84 16.59 -14.40
CA VAL A 193 9.49 16.58 -14.97
C VAL A 193 9.57 17.30 -16.30
N LEU A 194 9.47 16.55 -17.39
CA LEU A 194 9.56 17.08 -18.74
C LEU A 194 8.23 17.71 -19.14
N VAL A 195 8.29 18.91 -19.70
CA VAL A 195 7.14 19.70 -20.18
C VAL A 195 7.45 20.21 -21.57
#